data_AF-A0A7U9MWS2-F1
#
_entry.id   AF-A0A7U9MWS2-F1
#
_cell.length_a   1.000
_cell.length_b   1.000
_cell.length_c   1.000
_cell.angle_alpha   90.00
_cell.angle_beta   90.00
_cell.angle_gamma   90.00
#
_symmetry.space_group_name_H-M   'P 1'
#
loop_
_entity.id
_entity.type
_entity.pdbx_description
1 polymer ?
#
loop_
_entity_poly.entity_id
_entity_poly.type
_entity_poly.pdbx_seq_one_letter_code
_entity_poly.pdbx_strand_id
1 'polypeptide(L)'
;MDFGVTGKLGGYYLVEQYQKNAAGKSEGVSFAELAATKAAGKTENVSFKEMLESKYPGAYYNVMDTSKIDSSLWGRNDYPWDKYFSNNVDDSVLNWKPSGAEPDMQSPAVRAKMNAMLGKIAVVIPPELEEKMKNNTELAQKVMERVDSFLLANSTPGENEGFLMTFDENGEINHACVVGELKFTVSSSEFVEARRAREAKHAEYERLAEEAALKRRLMEQETDDRYYKDSMTKKAVSITAYEAAGILK
;
A
#
# COMPACT_ATOMS: atom_id res chain seq x y z
N MET A 1 -43.21 -19.84 7.54
CA MET A 1 -42.42 -19.52 6.34
C MET A 1 -40.97 -19.69 6.71
N ASP A 2 -40.33 -20.59 5.98
CA ASP A 2 -38.88 -20.88 5.95
C ASP A 2 -38.03 -19.62 5.83
N PHE A 3 -36.79 -19.64 6.33
CA PHE A 3 -35.60 -19.78 5.49
C PHE A 3 -34.34 -19.85 6.36
N GLY A 4 -33.65 -20.98 6.27
CA GLY A 4 -32.36 -21.22 6.91
C GLY A 4 -31.25 -20.31 6.40
N VAL A 5 -30.39 -19.89 7.33
CA VAL A 5 -29.15 -19.15 7.05
C VAL A 5 -28.00 -20.14 6.96
N THR A 6 -27.68 -20.50 5.72
CA THR A 6 -26.35 -20.88 5.22
C THR A 6 -26.29 -20.23 3.83
N GLY A 7 -25.25 -19.59 3.32
CA GLY A 7 -23.85 -19.42 3.65
C GLY A 7 -23.21 -18.91 2.35
N LYS A 8 -22.30 -17.92 2.43
CA LYS A 8 -21.46 -17.37 1.33
C LYS A 8 -22.18 -16.84 0.07
N LEU A 9 -22.00 -15.55 -0.22
CA LEU A 9 -21.74 -15.00 -1.57
C LEU A 9 -21.57 -13.47 -1.46
N GLY A 10 -20.33 -13.02 -1.27
CA GLY A 10 -19.99 -11.59 -1.19
C GLY A 10 -18.77 -11.22 -2.06
N GLY A 11 -18.54 -11.95 -3.15
CA GLY A 11 -17.30 -11.84 -3.93
C GLY A 11 -17.43 -11.39 -5.39
N TYR A 12 -18.65 -11.22 -5.93
CA TYR A 12 -18.83 -11.10 -7.38
C TYR A 12 -19.56 -9.85 -7.86
N TYR A 13 -19.71 -8.80 -7.05
CA TYR A 13 -20.46 -7.59 -7.45
C TYR A 13 -19.60 -6.34 -7.73
N LEU A 14 -18.30 -6.35 -7.42
CA LEU A 14 -17.44 -5.17 -7.62
C LEU A 14 -16.63 -5.19 -8.93
N VAL A 15 -16.47 -6.35 -9.57
CA VAL A 15 -15.72 -6.47 -10.84
C VAL A 15 -16.56 -6.00 -12.05
N GLU A 16 -17.89 -6.07 -11.97
CA GLU A 16 -18.76 -5.68 -13.10
C GLU A 16 -18.96 -4.16 -13.26
N GLN A 17 -18.73 -3.36 -12.21
CA GLN A 17 -18.85 -1.89 -12.30
C GLN A 17 -17.70 -1.27 -13.10
N TYR A 18 -16.49 -1.85 -13.05
CA TYR A 18 -15.35 -1.39 -13.84
C TYR A 18 -15.44 -1.76 -15.32
N GLN A 19 -16.18 -2.82 -15.69
CA GLN A 19 -16.36 -3.17 -17.10
C GLN A 19 -17.42 -2.33 -17.83
N LYS A 20 -18.36 -1.70 -17.12
CA LYS A 20 -19.47 -0.97 -17.76
C LYS A 20 -19.15 0.46 -18.20
N ASN A 21 -18.02 1.03 -17.78
CA ASN A 21 -17.59 2.36 -18.22
C ASN A 21 -16.60 2.35 -19.40
N ALA A 22 -16.22 1.17 -19.92
CA ALA A 22 -15.34 1.01 -21.09
C ALA A 22 -16.10 0.93 -22.43
N ALA A 23 -17.38 1.29 -22.48
CA ALA A 23 -18.19 1.29 -23.70
C ALA A 23 -18.14 2.61 -24.49
N GLY A 24 -17.11 3.43 -24.28
CA GLY A 24 -16.77 4.57 -25.14
C GLY A 24 -15.58 4.18 -26.02
N LYS A 25 -15.77 4.14 -27.34
CA LYS A 25 -14.72 3.90 -28.34
C LYS A 25 -13.48 4.75 -28.05
N SER A 26 -12.46 4.17 -27.44
CA SER A 26 -11.08 4.64 -27.56
C SER A 26 -10.35 3.64 -28.43
N GLU A 27 -9.69 4.15 -29.47
CA GLU A 27 -8.74 3.40 -30.31
C GLU A 27 -7.45 3.14 -29.50
N GLY A 28 -7.61 2.50 -28.34
CA GLY A 28 -6.51 2.12 -27.45
C GLY A 28 -6.01 0.73 -27.80
N VAL A 29 -4.75 0.65 -28.21
CA VAL A 29 -4.01 -0.60 -28.46
C VAL A 29 -4.13 -1.50 -27.23
N SER A 30 -4.67 -2.71 -27.41
CA SER A 30 -4.90 -3.64 -26.30
C SER A 30 -3.58 -4.24 -25.79
N PHE A 31 -3.52 -4.66 -24.52
CA PHE A 31 -2.34 -5.32 -23.94
C PHE A 31 -1.89 -6.57 -24.73
N ALA A 32 -2.83 -7.24 -25.41
CA ALA A 32 -2.56 -8.37 -26.30
C ALA A 32 -1.85 -7.94 -27.60
N GLU A 33 -2.15 -6.75 -28.09
CA GLU A 33 -1.50 -6.18 -29.27
C GLU A 33 -0.07 -5.71 -28.94
N LEU A 34 0.13 -5.08 -27.77
CA LEU A 34 1.46 -4.78 -27.22
C LEU A 34 2.32 -6.04 -27.00
N ALA A 35 1.71 -7.12 -26.52
CA ALA A 35 2.38 -8.42 -26.39
C ALA A 35 2.70 -9.06 -27.75
N ALA A 36 1.86 -8.86 -28.77
CA ALA A 36 2.10 -9.33 -30.12
C ALA A 36 3.20 -8.53 -30.85
N THR A 37 3.30 -7.22 -30.61
CA THR A 37 4.39 -6.38 -31.14
C THR A 37 5.74 -6.78 -30.53
N LYS A 38 5.77 -7.23 -29.27
CA LYS A 38 6.96 -7.80 -28.61
C LYS A 38 7.47 -9.09 -29.27
N ALA A 39 6.59 -9.89 -29.88
CA ALA A 39 6.97 -11.08 -30.64
C ALA A 39 7.55 -10.75 -32.04
N ALA A 40 7.36 -9.52 -32.54
CA ALA A 40 7.74 -9.08 -33.88
C ALA A 40 9.08 -8.30 -33.95
N GLY A 41 9.86 -8.23 -32.88
CA GLY A 41 11.22 -7.67 -32.93
C GLY A 41 11.31 -6.15 -33.07
N LYS A 42 10.28 -5.41 -32.62
CA LYS A 42 10.34 -3.96 -32.41
C LYS A 42 10.32 -3.67 -30.92
N THR A 43 11.48 -3.57 -30.30
CA THR A 43 11.63 -2.96 -28.97
C THR A 43 11.56 -1.45 -29.12
N GLU A 44 10.34 -0.91 -29.25
CA GLU A 44 10.11 0.49 -28.95
C GLU A 44 10.18 0.61 -27.42
N ASN A 45 11.13 1.42 -26.91
CA ASN A 45 11.27 1.67 -25.48
C ASN A 45 9.96 2.29 -24.98
N VAL A 46 9.12 1.49 -24.32
CA VAL A 46 7.89 1.97 -23.68
C VAL A 46 8.30 2.99 -22.63
N SER A 47 7.79 4.21 -22.74
CA SER A 47 8.10 5.30 -21.82
C SER A 47 7.48 5.03 -20.45
N PHE A 48 8.08 5.60 -19.39
CA PHE A 48 7.52 5.49 -18.04
C PHE A 48 6.07 5.97 -17.95
N LYS A 49 5.74 7.06 -18.67
CA LYS A 49 4.38 7.59 -18.77
C LYS A 49 3.39 6.55 -19.30
N GLU A 50 3.75 5.84 -20.38
CA GLU A 50 2.89 4.79 -20.94
C GLU A 50 2.74 3.60 -19.98
N MET A 51 3.79 3.24 -19.24
CA MET A 51 3.72 2.20 -18.20
C MET A 51 2.75 2.61 -17.08
N LEU A 52 2.82 3.86 -16.65
CA LEU A 52 1.96 4.42 -15.60
C LEU A 52 0.49 4.45 -16.05
N GLU A 53 0.22 5.01 -17.23
CA GLU A 53 -1.15 5.13 -17.76
C GLU A 53 -1.77 3.76 -18.06
N SER A 54 -0.98 2.78 -18.49
CA SER A 54 -1.42 1.40 -18.73
C SER A 54 -1.82 0.69 -17.43
N LYS A 55 -1.03 0.87 -16.36
CA LYS A 55 -1.29 0.22 -15.06
C LYS A 55 -2.34 0.93 -14.22
N TYR A 56 -2.35 2.26 -14.28
CA TYR A 56 -3.24 3.14 -13.53
C TYR A 56 -3.94 4.11 -14.49
N PRO A 57 -4.99 3.65 -15.20
CA PRO A 57 -5.76 4.50 -16.10
C PRO A 57 -6.30 5.72 -15.36
N GLY A 58 -6.04 6.92 -15.89
CA GLY A 58 -6.44 8.18 -15.27
C GLY A 58 -5.45 8.75 -14.24
N ALA A 59 -4.27 8.14 -14.06
CA ALA A 59 -3.20 8.75 -13.30
C ALA A 59 -2.68 10.03 -13.99
N TYR A 60 -2.41 11.06 -13.20
CA TYR A 60 -1.79 12.30 -13.66
C TYR A 60 -0.27 12.14 -13.65
N TYR A 61 0.36 12.48 -14.77
CA TYR A 61 1.81 12.46 -14.94
C TYR A 61 2.32 13.87 -15.19
N ASN A 62 3.23 14.35 -14.33
CA ASN A 62 3.80 15.69 -14.43
C ASN A 62 5.32 15.66 -14.37
N VAL A 63 5.95 16.52 -15.17
CA VAL A 63 7.41 16.62 -15.25
C VAL A 63 7.86 17.93 -14.63
N MET A 64 8.38 17.89 -13.40
CA MET A 64 8.91 19.07 -12.69
C MET A 64 9.82 18.67 -11.53
N ASP A 65 10.78 19.54 -11.22
CA ASP A 65 11.70 19.35 -10.12
C ASP A 65 11.13 19.90 -8.81
N THR A 66 10.65 19.00 -7.94
CA THR A 66 10.14 19.35 -6.62
C THR A 66 11.22 19.33 -5.53
N SER A 67 12.49 19.03 -5.85
CA SER A 67 13.55 18.81 -4.86
C SER A 67 13.85 20.02 -3.97
N LYS A 68 13.56 21.22 -4.48
CA LYS A 68 13.78 22.49 -3.79
C LYS A 68 12.63 22.90 -2.88
N ILE A 69 11.53 22.14 -2.87
CA ILE A 69 10.39 22.43 -2.00
C ILE A 69 10.78 22.05 -0.57
N ASP A 70 10.72 23.03 0.31
CA ASP A 70 11.01 22.83 1.72
C ASP A 70 9.97 21.88 2.34
N SER A 71 10.42 20.86 3.07
CA SER A 71 9.55 19.86 3.70
C SER A 71 8.54 20.46 4.68
N SER A 72 8.89 21.57 5.35
CA SER A 72 7.97 22.29 6.24
C SER A 72 6.88 23.02 5.46
N LEU A 73 7.16 23.49 4.23
CA LEU A 73 6.16 24.07 3.34
C LEU A 73 5.25 23.00 2.77
N TRP A 74 5.82 21.86 2.34
CA TRP A 74 5.07 20.73 1.81
C TRP A 74 4.02 20.20 2.79
N GLY A 75 4.31 20.26 4.10
CA GLY A 75 3.42 19.78 5.17
C GLY A 75 2.24 20.67 5.52
N ARG A 76 2.21 21.93 5.07
CA ARG A 76 1.19 22.89 5.51
C ARG A 76 -0.18 22.62 4.89
N ASN A 77 -1.24 22.74 5.68
CA ASN A 77 -2.63 22.55 5.22
C ASN A 77 -3.05 23.44 4.02
N ASP A 78 -2.44 24.62 3.85
CA ASP A 78 -2.68 25.51 2.71
C ASP A 78 -1.86 25.18 1.47
N TYR A 79 -0.91 24.25 1.53
CA TYR A 79 -0.12 23.85 0.38
C TYR A 79 -1.02 23.34 -0.78
N PRO A 80 -0.72 23.70 -2.04
CA PRO A 80 -1.57 23.43 -3.20
C PRO A 80 -1.41 22.00 -3.78
N TRP A 81 -1.50 20.95 -2.96
CA TRP A 81 -1.37 19.56 -3.44
C TRP A 81 -2.38 19.22 -4.55
N ASP A 82 -3.58 19.80 -4.51
CA ASP A 82 -4.64 19.61 -5.49
C ASP A 82 -4.22 20.01 -6.92
N LYS A 83 -3.26 20.93 -7.05
CA LYS A 83 -2.80 21.43 -8.35
C LYS A 83 -2.05 20.39 -9.16
N TYR A 84 -1.40 19.43 -8.50
CA TYR A 84 -0.67 18.34 -9.17
C TYR A 84 -1.60 17.34 -9.87
N PHE A 85 -2.90 17.37 -9.62
CA PHE A 85 -3.91 16.54 -10.28
C PHE A 85 -4.47 17.22 -11.54
N SER A 86 -3.54 17.75 -12.34
CA SER A 86 -3.78 18.40 -13.62
C SER A 86 -2.77 17.86 -14.63
N ASN A 87 -3.17 17.79 -15.91
CA ASN A 87 -2.26 17.44 -17.00
C ASN A 87 -1.31 18.57 -17.38
N ASN A 88 -1.61 19.80 -16.95
CA ASN A 88 -0.80 20.99 -17.15
C ASN A 88 -0.69 21.70 -15.81
N VAL A 89 0.24 21.27 -14.99
CA VAL A 89 0.53 21.92 -13.71
C VAL A 89 1.32 23.20 -13.98
N ASP A 90 0.96 24.27 -13.28
CA ASP A 90 1.63 25.55 -13.37
C ASP A 90 2.88 25.54 -12.47
N ASP A 91 4.05 25.90 -13.02
CA ASP A 91 5.34 25.98 -12.31
C ASP A 91 5.31 26.91 -11.09
N SER A 92 4.33 27.80 -10.99
CA SER A 92 4.07 28.59 -9.78
C SER A 92 3.90 27.73 -8.52
N VAL A 93 3.50 26.47 -8.65
CA VAL A 93 3.42 25.51 -7.54
C VAL A 93 4.78 25.28 -6.86
N LEU A 94 5.88 25.34 -7.63
CA LEU A 94 7.25 25.15 -7.13
C LEU A 94 7.74 26.35 -6.32
N ASN A 95 7.21 27.53 -6.60
CA ASN A 95 7.58 28.79 -5.96
C ASN A 95 6.51 29.29 -4.98
N TRP A 96 5.55 28.42 -4.63
CA TRP A 96 4.47 28.77 -3.73
C TRP A 96 5.00 29.20 -2.37
N LYS A 97 4.38 30.24 -1.80
CA LYS A 97 4.70 30.75 -0.47
C LYS A 97 3.42 30.92 0.34
N PRO A 98 3.46 30.67 1.65
CA PRO A 98 2.32 30.88 2.51
C PRO A 98 1.96 32.36 2.56
N SER A 99 0.68 32.68 2.39
CA SER A 99 0.17 34.05 2.48
C SER A 99 -0.18 34.47 3.91
N GLY A 100 -0.11 33.55 4.89
CA GLY A 100 -0.49 33.80 6.28
C GLY A 100 -0.31 32.60 7.21
N ALA A 101 -1.00 32.65 8.35
CA ALA A 101 -1.04 31.54 9.30
C ALA A 101 -1.59 30.27 8.64
N GLU A 102 -1.08 29.11 9.05
CA GLU A 102 -1.57 27.83 8.54
C GLU A 102 -3.05 27.64 8.90
N PRO A 103 -3.91 27.33 7.93
CA PRO A 103 -5.33 27.11 8.21
C PRO A 103 -5.54 25.80 8.98
N ASP A 104 -6.63 25.78 9.75
CA ASP A 104 -7.08 24.55 10.42
C ASP A 104 -7.43 23.47 9.40
N MET A 105 -7.06 22.22 9.70
CA MET A 105 -7.28 21.06 8.83
C MET A 105 -8.77 20.82 8.54
N GLN A 106 -9.66 21.20 9.46
CA GLN A 106 -11.11 21.07 9.31
C GLN A 106 -11.74 22.26 8.57
N SER A 107 -10.95 23.27 8.20
CA SER A 107 -11.48 24.42 7.46
C SER A 107 -12.08 23.98 6.12
N PRO A 108 -13.19 24.60 5.67
CA PRO A 108 -13.86 24.21 4.44
C PRO A 108 -12.94 24.24 3.20
N ALA A 109 -12.02 25.21 3.13
CA ALA A 109 -11.08 25.34 2.03
C ALA A 109 -10.08 24.17 1.99
N VAL A 110 -9.53 23.78 3.14
CA VAL A 110 -8.60 22.65 3.23
C VAL A 110 -9.31 21.34 2.89
N ARG A 111 -10.52 21.13 3.44
CA ARG A 111 -11.34 19.94 3.12
C ARG A 111 -11.74 19.85 1.65
N ALA A 112 -12.06 20.98 1.01
CA ALA A 112 -12.37 21.01 -0.41
C ALA A 112 -11.18 20.56 -1.27
N LYS A 113 -9.96 21.01 -0.94
CA LYS A 113 -8.73 20.55 -1.61
C LYS A 113 -8.50 19.05 -1.40
N MET A 114 -8.66 18.57 -0.17
CA MET A 114 -8.54 17.14 0.14
C MET A 114 -9.52 16.29 -0.70
N ASN A 115 -10.79 16.69 -0.73
CA ASN A 115 -11.83 16.01 -1.51
C ASN A 115 -11.54 16.02 -3.02
N ALA A 116 -10.90 17.08 -3.53
CA ALA A 116 -10.54 17.16 -4.95
C ALA A 116 -9.48 16.13 -5.38
N MET A 117 -8.73 15.57 -4.43
CA MET A 117 -7.69 14.56 -4.68
C MET A 117 -8.22 13.12 -4.58
N LEU A 118 -9.39 12.90 -3.99
CA LEU A 118 -9.98 11.56 -3.81
C LEU A 118 -10.22 10.89 -5.16
N GLY A 119 -9.92 9.58 -5.23
CA GLY A 119 -10.07 8.77 -6.43
C GLY A 119 -8.98 8.98 -7.48
N LYS A 120 -7.91 9.72 -7.16
CA LYS A 120 -6.88 10.13 -8.13
C LYS A 120 -5.48 9.76 -7.68
N ILE A 121 -4.62 9.50 -8.67
CA ILE A 121 -3.19 9.29 -8.48
C ILE A 121 -2.45 10.36 -9.29
N ALA A 122 -1.50 11.05 -8.68
CA ALA A 122 -0.60 11.98 -9.33
C ALA A 122 0.85 11.57 -9.06
N VAL A 123 1.63 11.42 -10.13
CA VAL A 123 3.06 11.10 -10.10
C VAL A 123 3.83 12.25 -10.73
N VAL A 124 4.82 12.76 -10.00
CA VAL A 124 5.65 13.87 -10.42
C VAL A 124 7.10 13.40 -10.55
N ILE A 125 7.66 13.53 -11.76
CA ILE A 125 9.01 13.09 -12.11
C ILE A 125 9.86 14.32 -12.45
N PRO A 126 11.09 14.47 -11.92
CA PRO A 126 11.97 15.56 -12.31
C PRO A 126 12.48 15.33 -13.74
N PRO A 127 12.70 16.39 -14.54
CA PRO A 127 13.16 16.28 -15.93
C PRO A 127 14.41 15.39 -16.09
N GLU A 128 15.34 15.47 -15.15
CA GLU A 128 16.56 14.66 -15.17
C GLU A 128 16.28 13.16 -15.01
N LEU A 129 15.33 12.78 -14.14
CA LEU A 129 14.93 11.37 -13.99
C LEU A 129 14.17 10.90 -15.24
N GLU A 130 13.31 11.73 -15.82
CA GLU A 130 12.59 11.40 -17.05
C GLU A 130 13.56 11.09 -18.20
N GLU A 131 14.58 11.93 -18.40
CA GLU A 131 15.62 11.71 -19.40
C GLU A 131 16.47 10.45 -19.12
N LYS A 132 16.82 10.20 -17.85
CA LYS A 132 17.53 8.97 -17.44
C LYS A 132 16.69 7.73 -17.78
N MET A 133 15.38 7.76 -17.55
CA MET A 133 14.46 6.64 -17.81
C MET A 133 14.24 6.36 -19.31
N LYS A 134 14.27 7.37 -20.19
CA LYS A 134 14.18 7.16 -21.66
C LYS A 134 15.26 6.23 -22.20
N ASN A 135 16.45 6.29 -21.59
CA ASN A 135 17.62 5.50 -21.97
C ASN A 135 17.84 4.27 -21.09
N ASN A 136 17.04 4.11 -20.02
CA ASN A 136 17.19 3.04 -19.04
C ASN A 136 15.83 2.49 -18.61
N THR A 137 15.37 1.45 -19.31
CA THR A 137 14.11 0.76 -19.04
C THR A 137 14.09 0.07 -17.67
N GLU A 138 15.24 -0.39 -17.16
CA GLU A 138 15.32 -1.00 -15.81
C GLU A 138 15.07 0.05 -14.73
N LEU A 139 15.58 1.27 -14.90
CA LEU A 139 15.29 2.39 -14.00
C LEU A 139 13.80 2.73 -14.03
N ALA A 140 13.19 2.80 -15.21
CA ALA A 140 11.74 3.05 -15.33
C ALA A 140 10.91 1.98 -14.62
N GLN A 141 11.28 0.71 -14.76
CA GLN A 141 10.64 -0.41 -14.04
C GLN A 141 10.79 -0.26 -12.52
N LYS A 142 12.00 0.06 -12.04
CA LYS A 142 12.25 0.27 -10.60
C LYS A 142 11.41 1.42 -10.03
N VAL A 143 11.26 2.52 -10.78
CA VAL A 143 10.39 3.64 -10.37
C VAL A 143 8.93 3.20 -10.34
N MET A 144 8.46 2.42 -11.33
CA MET A 144 7.10 1.86 -11.34
C MET A 144 6.84 0.90 -10.17
N GLU A 145 7.79 0.02 -9.85
CA GLU A 145 7.70 -0.85 -8.67
C GLU A 145 7.62 -0.05 -7.37
N ARG A 146 8.26 1.13 -7.34
CA ARG A 146 8.21 2.04 -6.19
C ARG A 146 6.86 2.74 -6.07
N VAL A 147 6.26 3.13 -7.20
CA VAL A 147 4.86 3.59 -7.24
C VAL A 147 3.95 2.51 -6.67
N ASP A 148 4.07 1.27 -7.15
CA ASP A 148 3.27 0.13 -6.68
C ASP A 148 3.43 -0.12 -5.19
N SER A 149 4.68 -0.17 -4.72
CA SER A 149 5.00 -0.39 -3.32
C SER A 149 4.42 0.71 -2.43
N PHE A 150 4.48 1.96 -2.89
CA PHE A 150 3.92 3.09 -2.15
C PHE A 150 2.40 3.01 -2.06
N LEU A 151 1.71 2.71 -3.18
CA LEU A 151 0.26 2.54 -3.19
C LEU A 151 -0.14 1.39 -2.26
N LEU A 152 0.35 0.17 -2.52
CA LEU A 152 0.04 -1.03 -1.73
C LEU A 152 0.24 -0.84 -0.23
N ALA A 153 1.34 -0.21 0.17
CA ALA A 153 1.66 -0.07 1.58
C ALA A 153 0.78 0.99 2.28
N ASN A 154 0.23 1.96 1.54
CA ASN A 154 -0.66 2.98 2.12
C ASN A 154 -2.11 2.51 2.08
N SER A 155 -2.62 2.20 0.88
CA SER A 155 -3.92 1.57 0.65
C SER A 155 -4.17 1.32 -0.84
N THR A 156 -5.21 0.55 -1.17
CA THR A 156 -5.54 0.23 -2.55
C THR A 156 -6.23 1.42 -3.21
N PRO A 157 -5.70 1.94 -4.34
CA PRO A 157 -6.35 3.04 -5.06
C PRO A 157 -7.82 2.75 -5.31
N GLY A 158 -8.68 3.64 -4.82
CA GLY A 158 -10.13 3.55 -4.92
C GLY A 158 -10.77 4.92 -4.83
N GLU A 159 -12.09 4.99 -5.00
CA GLU A 159 -12.83 6.27 -5.10
C GLU A 159 -12.63 7.19 -3.88
N ASN A 160 -12.34 6.61 -2.72
CA ASN A 160 -12.21 7.32 -1.45
C ASN A 160 -10.76 7.62 -1.06
N GLU A 161 -9.79 7.45 -1.97
CA GLU A 161 -8.37 7.67 -1.69
C GLU A 161 -7.65 8.42 -2.79
N GLY A 162 -6.82 9.38 -2.40
CA GLY A 162 -6.00 10.21 -3.28
C GLY A 162 -4.53 10.07 -2.97
N PHE A 163 -3.70 9.95 -4.00
CA PHE A 163 -2.26 9.77 -3.87
C PHE A 163 -1.50 10.79 -4.71
N LEU A 164 -0.58 11.52 -4.10
CA LEU A 164 0.41 12.35 -4.76
C LEU A 164 1.79 11.87 -4.32
N MET A 165 2.66 11.62 -5.28
CA MET A 165 4.05 11.25 -5.05
C MET A 165 4.98 11.99 -6.00
N THR A 166 6.05 12.54 -5.46
CA THR A 166 7.09 13.23 -6.21
C THR A 166 8.40 12.47 -6.05
N PHE A 167 9.17 12.39 -7.14
CA PHE A 167 10.43 11.68 -7.18
C PHE A 167 11.62 12.64 -7.21
N ASP A 168 12.77 12.17 -6.75
CA ASP A 168 14.06 12.84 -6.94
C ASP A 168 14.77 12.34 -8.21
N GLU A 169 15.95 12.88 -8.49
CA GLU A 169 16.76 12.51 -9.66
C GLU A 169 17.26 11.05 -9.67
N ASN A 170 17.15 10.34 -8.53
CA ASN A 170 17.59 8.96 -8.34
C ASN A 170 16.44 7.95 -8.45
N GLY A 171 15.20 8.42 -8.61
CA GLY A 171 14.02 7.57 -8.61
C GLY A 171 13.53 7.21 -7.21
N GLU A 172 13.93 7.96 -6.19
CA GLU A 172 13.42 7.84 -4.83
C GLU A 172 12.25 8.81 -4.60
N ILE A 173 11.31 8.45 -3.73
CA ILE A 173 10.18 9.34 -3.40
C ILE A 173 10.70 10.41 -2.45
N ASN A 174 10.63 11.68 -2.88
CA ASN A 174 11.04 12.82 -2.07
C ASN A 174 9.88 13.32 -1.20
N HIS A 175 8.74 13.60 -1.83
CA HIS A 175 7.54 14.04 -1.13
C HIS A 175 6.32 13.21 -1.51
N ALA A 176 5.40 13.06 -0.57
CA ALA A 176 4.12 12.44 -0.86
C ALA A 176 2.98 13.05 -0.04
N CYS A 177 1.77 12.93 -0.55
CA CYS A 177 0.52 13.27 0.13
C CYS A 177 -0.48 12.14 -0.14
N VAL A 178 -1.12 11.66 0.92
CA VAL A 178 -2.16 10.63 0.88
C VAL A 178 -3.39 11.17 1.58
N VAL A 179 -4.52 11.09 0.89
CA VAL A 179 -5.83 11.54 1.40
C VAL A 179 -6.80 10.38 1.35
N GLY A 180 -7.60 10.19 2.39
CA GLY A 180 -8.75 9.30 2.40
C GLY A 180 -9.82 9.75 3.40
N GLU A 181 -10.98 9.08 3.40
CA GLU A 181 -12.20 9.46 4.15
C GLU A 181 -11.99 9.82 5.64
N LEU A 182 -10.95 9.27 6.28
CA LEU A 182 -10.56 9.60 7.66
C LEU A 182 -9.03 9.73 7.86
N LYS A 183 -8.24 9.76 6.79
CA LYS A 183 -6.77 9.78 6.87
C LYS A 183 -6.22 10.84 5.95
N PHE A 184 -5.55 11.83 6.53
CA PHE A 184 -4.73 12.77 5.77
C PHE A 184 -3.29 12.62 6.26
N THR A 185 -2.37 12.29 5.37
CA THR A 185 -0.96 12.09 5.70
C THR A 185 -0.10 12.75 4.65
N VAL A 186 0.76 13.66 5.09
CA VAL A 186 1.74 14.33 4.24
C VAL A 186 3.12 13.86 4.69
N SER A 187 3.93 13.40 3.74
CA SER A 187 5.17 12.68 4.00
C SER A 187 6.35 13.40 3.34
N SER A 188 7.38 13.71 4.14
CA SER A 188 8.74 14.06 3.69
C SER A 188 9.65 12.83 3.77
N SER A 189 10.85 12.89 3.18
CA SER A 189 11.90 11.87 3.19
C SER A 189 12.17 11.20 4.56
N GLU A 190 12.07 11.93 5.69
CA GLU A 190 12.18 11.38 7.06
C GLU A 190 11.11 10.33 7.41
N PHE A 191 9.97 10.35 6.73
CA PHE A 191 8.86 9.41 6.97
C PHE A 191 9.09 8.05 6.31
N VAL A 192 9.90 7.95 5.25
CA VAL A 192 10.31 6.66 4.66
C VAL A 192 11.20 5.88 5.65
N GLU A 193 12.09 6.57 6.36
CA GLU A 193 12.87 5.98 7.45
C GLU A 193 12.00 5.65 8.67
N ALA A 194 11.11 6.55 9.07
CA ALA A 194 10.15 6.28 10.16
C ALA A 194 9.17 5.13 9.83
N ARG A 195 8.96 4.83 8.54
CA ARG A 195 8.17 3.70 8.04
C ARG A 195 8.98 2.40 8.03
N ARG A 196 10.23 2.41 7.54
CA ARG A 196 11.16 1.26 7.72
C ARG A 196 11.32 0.91 9.20
N ALA A 197 11.37 1.90 10.08
CA ALA A 197 11.42 1.69 11.53
C ALA A 197 10.14 1.04 12.08
N ARG A 198 8.96 1.40 11.56
CA ARG A 198 7.69 0.75 11.91
C ARG A 198 7.59 -0.68 11.38
N GLU A 199 8.04 -0.94 10.17
CA GLU A 199 8.12 -2.29 9.59
C GLU A 199 9.09 -3.18 10.38
N ALA A 200 10.27 -2.67 10.74
CA ALA A 200 11.22 -3.38 11.59
C ALA A 200 10.63 -3.71 12.97
N LYS A 201 9.91 -2.75 13.58
CA LYS A 201 9.17 -2.99 14.82
C LYS A 201 8.09 -4.06 14.67
N HIS A 202 7.35 -4.06 13.57
CA HIS A 202 6.31 -5.06 13.32
C HIS A 202 6.89 -6.47 13.13
N ALA A 203 8.01 -6.59 12.40
CA ALA A 203 8.71 -7.85 12.23
C ALA A 203 9.26 -8.41 13.56
N GLU A 204 9.78 -7.55 14.44
CA GLU A 204 10.19 -7.97 15.80
C GLU A 204 8.99 -8.47 16.63
N TYR A 205 7.86 -7.77 16.57
CA TYR A 205 6.63 -8.18 17.26
C TYR A 205 6.12 -9.54 16.78
N GLU A 206 6.15 -9.78 15.48
CA GLU A 206 5.73 -11.05 14.88
C GLU A 206 6.65 -12.20 15.33
N ARG A 207 7.97 -11.97 15.35
CA ARG A 207 8.94 -12.95 15.87
C ARG A 207 8.71 -13.29 17.34
N LEU A 208 8.43 -12.28 18.17
CA LEU A 208 8.10 -12.47 19.58
C LEU A 208 6.77 -13.22 19.76
N ALA A 209 5.78 -12.98 18.89
CA ALA A 209 4.51 -13.69 18.91
C ALA A 209 4.67 -15.17 18.54
N GLU A 210 5.50 -15.48 17.54
CA GLU A 210 5.86 -16.86 17.18
C GLU A 210 6.59 -17.57 18.32
N GLU A 211 7.57 -16.92 18.95
CA GLU A 211 8.30 -17.46 20.10
C GLU A 211 7.36 -17.74 21.29
N ALA A 212 6.44 -16.82 21.58
CA ALA A 212 5.43 -16.99 22.62
C ALA A 212 4.45 -18.14 22.29
N ALA A 213 4.06 -18.30 21.02
CA ALA A 213 3.22 -19.41 20.57
C ALA A 213 3.94 -20.76 20.73
N LEU A 214 5.24 -20.82 20.42
CA LEU A 214 6.08 -22.00 20.61
C LEU A 214 6.21 -22.36 22.09
N LYS A 215 6.44 -21.37 22.95
CA LYS A 215 6.53 -21.56 24.40
C LYS A 215 5.22 -22.05 25.01
N ARG A 216 4.07 -21.58 24.52
CA ARG A 216 2.75 -22.10 24.93
C ARG A 216 2.57 -23.57 24.56
N ARG A 217 2.95 -23.96 23.34
CA ARG A 217 2.88 -25.38 22.91
C ARG A 217 3.78 -26.28 23.76
N LEU A 218 4.98 -25.82 24.10
CA LEU A 218 5.89 -26.57 24.98
C LEU A 218 5.32 -26.75 26.40
N MET A 219 4.74 -25.69 26.98
CA MET A 219 4.09 -25.81 28.29
C MET A 219 2.88 -26.75 28.24
N GLU A 220 2.10 -26.72 27.17
CA GLU A 220 0.95 -27.61 26.97
C GLU A 220 1.37 -29.09 26.88
N GLN A 221 2.44 -29.38 26.12
CA GLN A 221 3.05 -30.72 26.09
C GLN A 221 3.57 -31.14 27.46
N GLU A 222 4.24 -30.26 28.20
CA GLU A 222 4.75 -30.58 29.54
C GLU A 222 3.63 -30.80 30.57
N THR A 223 2.49 -30.10 30.43
CA THR A 223 1.31 -30.34 31.26
C THR A 223 0.64 -31.67 30.91
N ASP A 224 0.54 -32.01 29.64
CA ASP A 224 -0.03 -33.28 29.18
C ASP A 224 0.84 -34.47 29.60
N ASP A 225 2.17 -34.34 29.47
CA ASP A 225 3.12 -35.36 29.93
C ASP A 225 3.04 -35.56 31.46
N ARG A 226 2.91 -34.48 32.23
CA ARG A 226 2.72 -34.56 33.68
C ARG A 226 1.41 -35.23 34.03
N TYR A 227 0.32 -34.86 33.36
CA TYR A 227 -0.98 -35.47 33.57
C TYR A 227 -0.97 -36.97 33.24
N TYR A 228 -0.33 -37.35 32.13
CA TYR A 228 -0.18 -38.74 31.73
C TYR A 228 0.63 -39.56 32.74
N LYS A 229 1.77 -39.01 33.21
CA LYS A 229 2.59 -39.65 34.25
C LYS A 229 1.82 -39.83 35.55
N ASP A 230 1.11 -38.80 36.02
CA ASP A 230 0.32 -38.88 37.26
C ASP A 230 -0.81 -39.93 37.15
N SER A 231 -1.50 -39.97 36.00
CA SER A 231 -2.52 -40.98 35.69
C SER A 231 -1.97 -42.41 35.71
N MET A 232 -0.82 -42.64 35.09
CA MET A 232 -0.13 -43.94 35.11
C MET A 232 0.28 -44.35 36.52
N THR A 233 0.76 -43.39 37.32
CA THR A 233 1.20 -43.64 38.71
C THR A 233 0.01 -44.03 39.58
N LYS A 234 -1.12 -43.31 39.47
CA LYS A 234 -2.38 -43.65 40.17
C LYS A 234 -2.89 -45.04 39.78
N LYS A 235 -2.83 -45.40 38.49
CA LYS A 235 -3.19 -46.75 38.03
C LYS A 235 -2.30 -47.81 38.67
N ALA A 236 -0.98 -47.64 38.67
CA ALA A 236 -0.05 -48.59 39.30
C ALA A 236 -0.30 -48.76 40.80
N VAL A 237 -0.57 -47.67 41.53
CA VAL A 237 -0.92 -47.70 42.96
C VAL A 237 -2.24 -48.43 43.21
N SER A 238 -3.24 -48.22 42.35
CA SER A 238 -4.51 -48.94 42.47
C SER A 238 -4.35 -50.44 42.23
N ILE A 239 -3.58 -50.87 41.22
CA ILE A 239 -3.33 -52.28 40.92
C ILE A 239 -2.63 -52.96 42.10
N THR A 240 -1.57 -52.35 42.63
CA THR A 240 -0.85 -52.88 43.81
C THR A 240 -1.72 -52.95 45.06
N ALA A 241 -2.64 -52.00 45.26
CA ALA A 241 -3.62 -52.04 46.36
C ALA A 241 -4.64 -53.18 46.19
N TYR A 242 -5.13 -53.43 44.97
CA TYR A 242 -6.06 -54.53 44.69
C TYR A 242 -5.40 -55.91 44.80
N GLU A 243 -4.12 -56.03 44.42
CA GLU A 243 -3.32 -57.24 44.62
C GLU A 243 -3.04 -57.51 46.12
N ALA A 244 -2.68 -56.48 46.89
CA ALA A 244 -2.45 -56.59 48.34
C ALA A 244 -3.72 -56.95 49.14
N ALA A 245 -4.90 -56.56 48.64
CA ALA A 245 -6.20 -56.92 49.21
C ALA A 245 -6.68 -58.33 48.80
N GLY A 246 -5.95 -59.05 47.93
CA GLY A 246 -6.29 -60.41 47.49
C GLY A 246 -7.49 -60.49 46.54
N ILE A 247 -7.87 -59.38 45.91
CA ILE A 247 -9.07 -59.27 45.05
C ILE A 247 -8.75 -59.62 43.60
N LEU A 248 -7.50 -59.41 43.16
CA LEU A 248 -6.98 -59.92 41.89
C LEU A 248 -6.17 -61.19 42.16
N LYS A 249 -6.60 -62.31 41.57
CA LYS A 249 -5.88 -63.58 41.50
C LYS A 249 -5.60 -63.91 40.04
#